data_AF-A0A317FK50-F1
#
_entry.id   AF-A0A317FK50-F1
#
_cell.length_a   1.000
_cell.length_b   1.000
_cell.length_c   1.000
_cell.angle_alpha   90.00
_cell.angle_beta   90.00
_cell.angle_gamma   90.00
#
_symmetry.space_group_name_H-M   'P 1'
#
loop_
_entity.id
_entity.type
_entity.pdbx_description
1 polymer ?
#
loop_
_entity_poly.entity_id
_entity_poly.type
_entity_poly.pdbx_seq_one_letter_code
_entity_poly.pdbx_strand_id
1 'polypeptide(L)'
;MLRLLLLLLFAMPAAAQEIPACNQDRVGAVACMSGKLCACGYQRGGSVSGRPDGYRWDCGALRPACGEALAPAAQGQPLPMPQLYLTVPPPGEAPMPPGAPFPPMTPWPR
;
A
#
# COMPACT_ATOMS: atom_id res chain seq x y z
N MET A 1 35.52 -40.99 -10.46
CA MET A 1 34.08 -41.15 -10.18
C MET A 1 33.74 -41.02 -8.68
N LEU A 2 34.50 -41.62 -7.76
CA LEU A 2 34.23 -41.56 -6.31
C LEU A 2 34.16 -40.13 -5.71
N ARG A 3 35.00 -39.20 -6.21
CA ARG A 3 34.98 -37.78 -5.79
C ARG A 3 33.69 -37.04 -6.15
N LEU A 4 33.04 -37.42 -7.27
CA LEU A 4 31.78 -36.80 -7.70
C LEU A 4 30.61 -37.27 -6.81
N LEU A 5 30.68 -38.53 -6.37
CA LEU A 5 29.70 -39.11 -5.44
C LEU A 5 29.75 -38.42 -4.06
N LEU A 6 30.96 -38.13 -3.55
CA LEU A 6 31.12 -37.42 -2.28
C LEU A 6 30.57 -35.98 -2.31
N LEU A 7 30.66 -35.28 -3.44
CA LEU A 7 30.13 -33.92 -3.59
C LEU A 7 28.60 -33.88 -3.60
N LEU A 8 27.94 -34.91 -4.15
CA LEU A 8 26.48 -35.05 -4.13
C LEU A 8 25.94 -35.39 -2.73
N LEU A 9 26.71 -36.10 -1.91
CA LEU A 9 26.35 -36.43 -0.52
C LEU A 9 26.38 -35.22 0.43
N PHE A 10 27.11 -34.15 0.08
CA PHE A 10 27.18 -32.92 0.87
C PHE A 10 26.17 -31.85 0.44
N ALA A 11 25.32 -32.12 -0.55
CA ALA A 11 24.22 -31.23 -0.92
C ALA A 11 23.10 -31.35 0.11
N MET A 12 23.26 -30.73 1.28
CA MET A 12 22.15 -30.56 2.22
C MET A 12 21.05 -29.71 1.56
N PRO A 13 19.78 -30.15 1.60
CA PRO A 13 18.70 -29.33 1.11
C PRO A 13 18.61 -28.11 2.02
N ALA A 14 18.70 -26.91 1.45
CA ALA A 14 18.34 -25.70 2.18
C ALA A 14 16.86 -25.81 2.53
N ALA A 15 16.55 -26.12 3.79
CA ALA A 15 15.18 -26.17 4.27
C ALA A 15 14.57 -24.78 4.08
N ALA A 16 13.64 -24.67 3.12
CA ALA A 16 12.77 -23.52 3.01
C ALA A 16 12.06 -23.38 4.36
N GLN A 17 12.42 -22.35 5.13
CA GLN A 17 11.80 -22.11 6.42
C GLN A 17 10.32 -21.85 6.17
N GLU A 18 9.48 -22.72 6.73
CA GLU A 18 8.03 -22.63 6.57
C GLU A 18 7.60 -21.28 7.14
N ILE A 19 7.18 -20.38 6.24
CA ILE A 19 6.76 -19.04 6.62
C ILE A 19 5.53 -19.22 7.51
N PRO A 20 5.59 -18.81 8.79
CA PRO A 20 4.49 -19.03 9.70
C PRO A 20 3.25 -18.28 9.20
N ALA A 21 2.10 -18.92 9.29
CA ALA A 21 0.84 -18.28 8.93
C ALA A 21 0.60 -17.03 9.78
N CYS A 22 0.24 -15.91 9.14
CA CYS A 22 -0.21 -14.72 9.84
C CYS A 22 -1.66 -14.94 10.29
N ASN A 23 -1.84 -15.02 11.61
CA ASN A 23 -3.13 -15.18 12.27
C ASN A 23 -3.25 -14.17 13.41
N GLN A 24 -4.38 -14.19 14.11
CA GLN A 24 -4.66 -13.26 15.21
C GLN A 24 -3.57 -13.28 16.30
N ASP A 25 -3.03 -14.45 16.62
CA ASP A 25 -2.02 -14.63 17.66
C ASP A 25 -0.67 -13.97 17.30
N ARG A 26 -0.44 -13.74 16.01
CA ARG A 26 0.80 -13.16 15.47
C ARG A 26 0.69 -11.72 15.03
N VAL A 27 -0.41 -11.03 15.36
CA VAL A 27 -0.55 -9.61 15.03
C VAL A 27 0.60 -8.81 15.66
N GLY A 28 1.23 -7.96 14.85
CA GLY A 28 2.40 -7.18 15.27
C GLY A 28 3.72 -7.92 15.18
N ALA A 29 3.72 -9.23 14.92
CA ALA A 29 4.95 -9.96 14.64
C ALA A 29 5.60 -9.48 13.34
N VAL A 30 6.93 -9.50 13.30
CA VAL A 30 7.73 -9.18 12.12
C VAL A 30 8.55 -10.40 11.70
N ALA A 31 8.62 -10.62 10.39
CA ALA A 31 9.39 -11.72 9.80
C ALA A 31 10.11 -11.26 8.54
N CYS A 32 11.32 -11.75 8.34
CA CYS A 32 12.08 -11.48 7.12
C CYS A 32 11.60 -12.42 6.01
N MET A 33 10.98 -11.86 4.97
CA MET A 33 10.54 -12.63 3.80
C MET A 33 11.03 -11.93 2.53
N SER A 34 11.72 -12.68 1.66
CA SER A 34 12.30 -12.14 0.42
C SER A 34 13.19 -10.89 0.65
N GLY A 35 13.96 -10.89 1.76
CA GLY A 35 14.82 -9.76 2.13
C GLY A 35 14.07 -8.48 2.54
N LYS A 36 12.78 -8.57 2.86
CA LYS A 36 11.95 -7.47 3.37
C LYS A 36 11.43 -7.79 4.76
N LEU A 37 11.40 -6.79 5.63
CA LEU A 37 10.86 -6.91 6.96
C LEU A 37 9.34 -6.77 6.89
N CYS A 38 8.64 -7.90 6.81
CA CYS A 38 7.19 -7.90 6.72
C CYS A 38 6.53 -7.95 8.09
N ALA A 39 5.37 -7.32 8.22
CA ALA A 39 4.60 -7.30 9.47
C ALA A 39 3.27 -8.04 9.32
N CYS A 40 2.88 -8.81 10.33
CA CYS A 40 1.57 -9.46 10.35
C CYS A 40 0.52 -8.51 10.92
N GLY A 41 -0.58 -8.31 10.19
CA GLY A 41 -1.66 -7.43 10.61
C GLY A 41 -3.00 -7.81 9.98
N TYR A 42 -4.08 -7.25 10.54
CA TYR A 42 -5.41 -7.38 9.95
C TYR A 42 -5.55 -6.42 8.77
N GLN A 43 -5.84 -6.96 7.61
CA GLN A 43 -6.11 -6.22 6.39
C GLN A 43 -7.61 -6.26 6.12
N ARG A 44 -8.22 -5.10 5.98
CA ARG A 44 -9.60 -5.02 5.50
C ARG A 44 -9.64 -5.39 4.02
N GLY A 45 -10.60 -6.24 3.69
CA GLY A 45 -10.92 -6.59 2.34
C GLY A 45 -11.55 -5.43 1.58
N GLY A 46 -11.84 -5.65 0.30
CA GLY A 46 -12.52 -4.67 -0.52
C GLY A 46 -13.23 -5.36 -1.67
N SER A 47 -14.52 -5.06 -1.82
CA SER A 47 -15.40 -5.64 -2.85
C SER A 47 -14.87 -5.41 -4.27
N VAL A 48 -14.29 -4.24 -4.54
CA VAL A 48 -13.67 -3.90 -5.84
C VAL A 48 -12.51 -4.83 -6.18
N SER A 49 -11.73 -5.25 -5.17
CA SER A 49 -10.58 -6.15 -5.36
C SER A 49 -10.95 -7.64 -5.20
N GLY A 50 -12.18 -7.96 -4.80
CA GLY A 50 -12.61 -9.31 -4.43
C GLY A 50 -11.86 -9.92 -3.24
N ARG A 51 -11.08 -9.13 -2.49
CA ARG A 51 -10.30 -9.64 -1.35
C ARG A 51 -11.16 -9.67 -0.09
N PRO A 52 -11.21 -10.81 0.63
CA PRO A 52 -11.86 -10.87 1.93
C PRO A 52 -10.99 -10.22 3.01
N ASP A 53 -11.62 -9.79 4.09
CA ASP A 53 -10.92 -9.36 5.29
C ASP A 53 -10.12 -10.51 5.92
N GLY A 54 -9.02 -10.20 6.60
CA GLY A 54 -8.26 -11.21 7.35
C GLY A 54 -6.84 -10.81 7.70
N TYR A 55 -6.15 -11.70 8.42
CA TYR A 55 -4.76 -11.53 8.83
C TYR A 55 -3.82 -11.90 7.69
N ARG A 56 -2.90 -10.98 7.34
CA ARG A 56 -1.95 -11.16 6.24
C ARG A 56 -0.61 -10.51 6.55
N TRP A 57 0.44 -11.04 5.93
CA TRP A 57 1.76 -10.43 5.95
C TRP A 57 1.78 -9.21 5.01
N ASP A 58 2.11 -8.05 5.55
CA ASP A 58 2.38 -6.83 4.80
C ASP A 58 3.88 -6.73 4.48
N CYS A 59 4.23 -7.07 3.25
CA CYS A 59 5.57 -6.95 2.68
C CYS A 59 5.66 -5.81 1.64
N GLY A 60 4.81 -4.79 1.76
CA GLY A 60 4.71 -3.71 0.76
C GLY A 60 6.05 -2.98 0.52
N ALA A 61 6.12 -2.22 -0.57
CA ALA A 61 7.36 -1.54 -0.99
C ALA A 61 7.91 -0.53 0.05
N LEU A 62 7.06 -0.06 0.97
CA LEU A 62 7.46 0.83 2.06
C LEU A 62 8.12 0.09 3.24
N ARG A 63 8.14 -1.24 3.23
CA ARG A 63 8.82 -2.04 4.25
C ARG A 63 10.33 -2.04 4.01
N PRO A 64 11.14 -1.83 5.06
CA PRO A 64 12.59 -1.82 4.93
C PRO A 64 13.13 -3.22 4.60
N ALA A 65 14.38 -3.27 4.17
CA ALA A 65 15.10 -4.53 4.09
C ALA A 65 15.34 -5.11 5.50
N CYS A 66 15.56 -6.42 5.57
CA CYS A 66 15.89 -7.06 6.85
C CYS A 66 17.28 -6.64 7.31
N GLY A 67 17.40 -6.28 8.59
CA GLY A 67 18.69 -5.88 9.18
C GLY A 67 19.07 -4.41 8.97
N GLU A 68 18.32 -3.66 8.15
CA GLU A 68 18.44 -2.21 8.13
C GLU A 68 17.81 -1.63 9.41
N ALA A 69 18.57 -0.82 10.15
CA ALA A 69 17.98 0.02 11.19
C ALA A 69 16.96 0.95 10.53
N LEU A 70 15.73 1.00 11.06
CA LEU A 70 14.70 1.95 10.64
C LEU A 70 15.34 3.35 10.65
N ALA A 71 15.51 3.96 9.48
CA ALA A 71 15.87 5.36 9.41
C ALA A 71 14.81 6.13 10.22
N PRO A 72 15.21 7.05 11.11
CA PRO A 72 14.25 7.82 11.88
C PRO A 72 13.26 8.47 10.92
N ALA A 73 11.96 8.39 11.24
CA ALA A 73 10.91 8.98 10.43
C ALA A 73 11.31 10.43 10.10
N ALA A 74 11.42 10.74 8.81
CA ALA A 74 11.69 12.10 8.38
C ALA A 74 10.62 12.99 9.01
N GLN A 75 11.03 13.93 9.85
CA GLN A 75 10.14 14.89 10.49
C GLN A 75 9.44 15.64 9.35
N GLY A 76 8.15 15.34 9.16
CA GLY A 76 7.38 15.74 7.99
C GLY A 76 7.52 17.25 7.79
N GLN A 77 8.12 17.64 6.67
CA GLN A 77 7.98 19.01 6.19
C GLN A 77 6.48 19.22 5.89
N PRO A 78 5.84 20.30 6.36
CA PRO A 78 4.47 20.58 6.01
C PRO A 78 4.37 20.71 4.49
N LEU A 79 3.81 19.70 3.84
CA LEU A 79 3.46 19.77 2.43
C LEU A 79 2.32 20.78 2.29
N PRO A 80 2.37 21.70 1.30
CA PRO A 80 1.25 22.59 1.04
C PRO A 80 0.01 21.75 0.71
N MET A 81 -1.04 21.91 1.52
CA MET A 81 -2.30 21.20 1.30
C MET A 81 -2.94 21.73 0.00
N PRO A 82 -3.33 20.87 -0.96
CA PRO A 82 -4.02 21.33 -2.16
C PRO A 82 -5.39 21.90 -1.78
N GLN A 83 -5.64 23.15 -2.16
CA GLN A 83 -6.94 23.80 -1.98
C GLN A 83 -7.91 23.27 -3.03
N LEU A 84 -8.79 22.35 -2.64
CA LEU A 84 -9.90 21.89 -3.47
C LEU A 84 -11.00 22.97 -3.45
N TYR A 85 -11.03 23.82 -4.47
CA TYR A 85 -12.13 24.76 -4.66
C TYR A 85 -13.36 24.00 -5.17
N LEU A 86 -14.25 23.63 -4.25
CA LEU A 86 -15.60 23.21 -4.61
C LEU A 86 -16.42 24.47 -4.87
N THR A 87 -16.76 24.72 -6.13
CA THR A 87 -17.77 25.74 -6.48
C THR A 87 -19.11 25.28 -5.93
N VAL A 88 -19.46 25.74 -4.73
CA VAL A 88 -20.81 25.64 -4.20
C VAL A 88 -21.58 26.84 -4.74
N PRO A 89 -22.60 26.65 -5.60
CA PRO A 89 -23.43 27.77 -6.03
C PRO A 89 -24.09 28.41 -4.79
N PRO A 90 -24.22 29.74 -4.75
CA PRO A 90 -24.83 30.41 -3.61
C PRO A 90 -26.27 29.93 -3.39
N PRO A 91 -26.73 29.83 -2.13
CA PRO A 91 -28.09 29.41 -1.83
C PRO A 91 -29.08 30.43 -2.41
N GLY A 92 -29.78 30.03 -3.47
CA GLY A 92 -30.77 30.88 -4.15
C GLY A 92 -30.81 30.75 -5.68
N GLU A 93 -29.77 30.20 -6.31
CA GLU A 93 -29.82 29.89 -7.75
C GLU A 93 -30.62 28.60 -7.98
N ALA A 94 -31.85 28.76 -8.47
CA ALA A 94 -32.63 27.65 -8.99
C ALA A 94 -31.85 26.94 -10.12
N PRO A 95 -31.93 25.61 -10.24
CA PRO A 95 -31.41 24.91 -11.40
C PRO A 95 -31.98 25.54 -12.67
N MET A 96 -31.11 25.88 -13.63
CA MET A 96 -31.59 26.33 -14.94
C MET A 96 -32.54 25.28 -15.52
N PRO A 97 -33.68 25.69 -16.12
CA PRO A 97 -34.56 24.75 -16.78
C PRO A 97 -33.81 24.05 -17.92
N PRO A 98 -34.03 22.75 -18.13
CA PRO A 98 -33.43 22.04 -19.25
C PRO A 98 -33.81 22.74 -20.56
N GLY A 99 -32.80 23.14 -21.35
CA GLY A 99 -32.98 23.83 -22.63
C GLY A 99 -32.80 25.35 -22.61
N ALA A 100 -32.41 25.96 -21.49
CA ALA A 100 -32.03 27.37 -21.48
C ALA A 100 -30.80 27.62 -22.37
N PRO A 101 -30.80 28.65 -23.24
CA PRO A 101 -29.63 29.01 -24.03
C PRO A 101 -28.49 29.45 -23.09
N PHE A 102 -27.27 29.01 -23.38
CA PHE A 102 -26.10 29.46 -22.64
C PHE A 102 -25.96 30.99 -22.75
N PRO A 103 -25.67 31.69 -21.65
CA PRO A 103 -25.38 33.11 -21.73
C PRO A 103 -24.15 33.35 -22.62
N PRO A 104 -24.11 34.46 -23.37
CA PRO A 104 -22.97 34.78 -24.21
C PRO A 104 -21.72 34.90 -23.33
N MET A 105 -20.64 34.22 -23.72
CA MET A 105 -19.33 34.38 -23.07
C MET A 105 -18.87 35.83 -23.25
N THR A 106 -18.96 36.63 -22.20
CA THR A 106 -18.33 37.95 -22.19
C THR A 106 -16.81 37.77 -22.23
N PRO A 107 -16.08 38.49 -23.10
CA PRO A 107 -14.63 38.47 -23.10
C PRO A 107 -14.09 38.89 -21.73
N TRP A 108 -13.09 38.16 -21.23
CA TRP A 108 -12.38 38.54 -20.02
C TRP A 108 -11.75 39.93 -20.16
N PRO A 109 -11.80 40.80 -19.13
CA PRO A 109 -11.05 42.04 -19.12
C PRO A 109 -9.55 41.72 -19.22
N ARG A 110 -8.87 42.40 -20.15
CA ARG A 110 -7.42 42.29 -20.36
C ARG A 110 -6.65 43.02 -19.28
#